data_AF-A0A0Q4BD83-F1
#
_entry.id   AF-A0A0Q4BD83-F1
#
_cell.length_a   1.000
_cell.length_b   1.000
_cell.length_c   1.000
_cell.angle_alpha   90.00
_cell.angle_beta   90.00
_cell.angle_gamma   90.00
#
_symmetry.space_group_name_H-M   'P 1'
#
loop_
_entity.id
_entity.type
_entity.pdbx_description
1 polymer ?
#
loop_
_entity_poly.entity_id
_entity_poly.type
_entity_poly.pdbx_seq_one_letter_code
_entity_poly.pdbx_strand_id
1 'polypeptide(L)'
;MYIFPLFVLMAALIMTAVIMLVYFTALNIRRRDIGPTMFFGYRMDLEEVPERMVWPMQDYIDGNLVTSYGAVNDPAALQRLRDAGEVRIWVTPKIPFLIPILAGFLFMVIIGNPLFIL
;
A
#
# COMPACT_ATOMS: atom_id res chain seq x y z
N MET A 1 -16.73 9.35 25.52
CA MET A 1 -17.40 8.04 25.51
C MET A 1 -17.22 7.35 24.15
N TYR A 2 -16.00 7.01 23.70
CA TYR A 2 -15.72 6.09 22.55
C TYR A 2 -14.28 5.56 22.58
N ILE A 3 -13.79 5.17 23.76
CA ILE A 3 -12.39 4.80 23.96
C ILE A 3 -12.04 3.49 23.22
N PHE A 4 -12.95 2.51 23.23
CA PHE A 4 -12.71 1.22 22.59
C PHE A 4 -12.61 1.29 21.05
N PRO A 5 -13.57 1.91 20.31
CA PRO A 5 -13.44 2.05 18.85
C PRO A 5 -12.17 2.80 18.42
N LEU A 6 -11.76 3.81 19.19
CA LEU A 6 -10.52 4.55 18.93
C LEU A 6 -9.29 3.64 19.01
N PHE A 7 -9.20 2.80 20.05
CA PHE A 7 -8.09 1.86 20.18
C PHE A 7 -8.08 0.80 19.08
N VAL A 8 -9.26 0.31 18.67
CA VAL A 8 -9.37 -0.61 17.53
C VAL A 8 -8.82 0.03 16.26
N LEU A 9 -9.21 1.27 15.95
CA LEU A 9 -8.70 1.99 14.78
C LEU A 9 -7.19 2.25 14.85
N MET A 10 -6.68 2.60 16.03
CA MET A 10 -5.25 2.85 16.22
C MET A 10 -4.43 1.55 16.05
N ALA A 11 -4.88 0.44 16.63
CA ALA A 11 -4.25 -0.86 16.43
C ALA A 11 -4.30 -1.30 14.97
N ALA A 12 -5.44 -1.15 14.30
CA ALA A 12 -5.59 -1.45 12.88
C ALA A 12 -4.60 -0.64 12.03
N LEU A 13 -4.45 0.66 12.30
CA LEU A 13 -3.54 1.54 11.58
C LEU A 13 -2.07 1.16 11.80
N ILE A 14 -1.67 0.93 13.06
CA ILE A 14 -0.31 0.51 13.40
C ILE A 14 0.01 -0.85 12.76
N MET A 15 -0.87 -1.83 12.90
CA MET A 15 -0.68 -3.14 12.29
C MET A 15 -0.57 -3.05 10.78
N THR A 16 -1.43 -2.26 10.12
CA THR A 16 -1.35 -2.06 8.67
C THR A 16 0.00 -1.47 8.27
N ALA A 17 0.43 -0.40 8.94
CA ALA A 17 1.69 0.27 8.64
C ALA A 17 2.88 -0.68 8.80
N VAL A 18 2.96 -1.42 9.91
CA VAL A 18 4.05 -2.37 10.18
C VAL A 18 4.03 -3.53 9.20
N ILE A 19 2.87 -4.14 8.97
CA ILE A 19 2.73 -5.29 8.05
C ILE A 19 3.09 -4.88 6.63
N MET A 20 2.56 -3.75 6.13
CA MET A 20 2.89 -3.24 4.79
C MET A 20 4.37 -2.93 4.66
N LEU A 21 4.95 -2.22 5.64
CA LEU A 21 6.37 -1.87 5.63
C LEU A 21 7.25 -3.11 5.56
N VAL A 22 7.02 -4.10 6.42
CA VAL A 22 7.78 -5.36 6.44
C VAL A 22 7.57 -6.14 5.14
N TYR A 23 6.33 -6.27 4.68
CA TYR A 23 5.98 -6.99 3.47
C TYR A 23 6.63 -6.40 2.23
N PHE A 24 6.49 -5.08 1.98
CA PHE A 24 7.07 -4.43 0.82
C PHE A 24 8.60 -4.46 0.86
N THR A 25 9.20 -4.18 2.03
CA THR A 25 10.65 -4.26 2.20
C THR A 25 11.18 -5.65 1.85
N ALA A 26 10.59 -6.70 2.42
CA ALA A 26 11.01 -8.07 2.17
C ALA A 26 10.81 -8.49 0.70
N LEU A 27 9.66 -8.14 0.12
CA LEU A 27 9.34 -8.45 -1.28
C LEU A 27 10.31 -7.77 -2.25
N ASN A 28 10.56 -6.48 -2.08
CA ASN A 28 11.40 -5.70 -2.97
C ASN A 28 12.88 -6.06 -2.83
N ILE A 29 13.36 -6.35 -1.62
CA ILE A 29 14.73 -6.88 -1.41
C ILE A 29 14.89 -8.21 -2.16
N ARG A 30 13.92 -9.12 -2.04
CA ARG A 30 13.94 -10.41 -2.75
C ARG A 30 13.94 -10.24 -4.27
N ARG A 31 13.22 -9.25 -4.79
CA ARG A 31 13.13 -8.93 -6.22
C ARG A 31 14.25 -8.02 -6.73
N ARG A 32 15.12 -7.53 -5.83
CA ARG A 32 16.17 -6.54 -6.10
C ARG A 32 15.66 -5.18 -6.62
N ASP A 33 14.40 -4.87 -6.33
CA ASP A 33 13.76 -3.59 -6.66
C ASP A 33 14.05 -2.56 -5.54
N ILE A 34 15.28 -2.09 -5.45
CA ILE A 34 15.74 -1.20 -4.36
C ILE A 34 15.52 0.28 -4.74
N GLY A 35 14.91 1.04 -3.84
CA GLY A 35 14.70 2.48 -3.98
C GLY A 35 13.80 3.05 -2.87
N PRO A 36 13.64 4.37 -2.74
CA PRO A 36 12.81 4.96 -1.68
C PRO A 36 11.34 4.50 -1.72
N THR A 37 10.82 4.17 -2.91
CA THR A 37 9.45 3.67 -3.11
C THR A 37 9.24 2.23 -2.61
N MET A 38 10.32 1.49 -2.30
CA MET A 38 10.25 0.09 -1.89
C MET A 38 9.49 -0.15 -0.59
N PHE A 39 9.24 0.89 0.19
CA PHE A 39 8.51 0.83 1.46
C PHE A 39 6.99 1.01 1.29
N PHE A 40 6.53 1.43 0.10
CA PHE A 40 5.16 1.88 -0.15
C PHE A 40 4.41 1.06 -1.22
N GLY A 41 5.14 0.20 -1.94
CA GLY A 41 4.59 -0.62 -3.00
C GLY A 41 5.63 -1.59 -3.55
N TYR A 42 5.37 -2.16 -4.72
CA TYR A 42 6.30 -3.06 -5.40
C TYR A 42 6.20 -2.88 -6.92
N ARG A 43 7.18 -3.40 -7.67
CA ARG A 43 7.15 -3.36 -9.13
C ARG A 43 6.38 -4.52 -9.75
N MET A 44 5.57 -4.19 -10.75
CA MET A 44 4.76 -5.11 -11.54
C MET A 44 4.79 -4.69 -13.01
N ASP A 45 4.58 -5.65 -13.90
CA ASP A 45 4.53 -5.40 -15.34
C ASP A 45 3.24 -4.64 -15.66
N LEU A 46 3.33 -3.60 -16.49
CA LEU A 46 2.24 -2.67 -16.78
C LEU A 46 0.99 -3.37 -17.37
N GLU A 47 1.21 -4.49 -18.06
CA GLU A 47 0.17 -5.31 -18.65
C GLU A 47 -0.65 -6.08 -17.62
N GLU A 48 -0.06 -6.48 -16.48
CA GLU A 48 -0.76 -7.21 -15.41
C GLU A 48 -1.62 -6.30 -14.52
N VAL A 49 -1.34 -4.99 -14.53
CA VAL A 49 -1.97 -4.03 -13.60
C VAL A 49 -3.50 -4.01 -13.68
N PRO A 50 -4.15 -4.01 -14.87
CA PRO A 50 -5.61 -4.02 -14.97
C PRO A 50 -6.26 -5.30 -14.42
N GLU A 51 -5.54 -6.42 -14.42
CA GLU A 51 -6.06 -7.72 -13.98
C GLU A 51 -5.93 -7.92 -12.47
N ARG A 52 -5.17 -7.05 -11.80
CA ARG A 52 -4.83 -7.17 -10.39
C ARG A 52 -5.53 -6.09 -9.57
N MET A 53 -5.81 -6.39 -8.30
CA MET A 53 -6.35 -5.42 -7.35
C MET A 53 -5.24 -4.49 -6.83
N VAL A 54 -4.65 -3.71 -7.73
CA VAL A 54 -3.56 -2.77 -7.44
C VAL A 54 -3.83 -1.41 -8.08
N TRP A 55 -3.23 -0.37 -7.52
CA TRP A 55 -3.22 0.97 -8.07
C TRP A 55 -1.82 1.35 -8.56
N PRO A 56 -1.71 2.03 -9.71
CA PRO A 56 -0.44 2.58 -10.13
C PRO A 56 0.01 3.65 -9.13
N MET A 57 1.32 3.69 -8.88
CA MET A 57 1.97 4.74 -8.07
C MET A 57 2.73 5.72 -8.95
N GLN A 58 2.75 5.49 -10.26
CA GLN A 58 3.44 6.32 -11.23
C GLN A 58 2.45 6.88 -12.23
N ASP A 59 2.85 7.98 -12.84
CA ASP A 59 2.15 8.61 -13.94
C ASP A 59 3.18 9.29 -14.86
N TYR A 60 2.79 9.54 -16.09
CA TYR A 60 3.60 10.29 -17.05
C TYR A 60 2.91 11.63 -17.32
N ILE A 61 3.47 12.71 -16.76
CA ILE A 61 2.89 14.05 -16.81
C ILE A 61 3.96 15.01 -17.37
N ASP A 62 3.59 15.82 -18.35
CA ASP A 62 4.46 16.82 -18.96
C ASP A 62 5.83 16.28 -19.44
N GLY A 63 5.82 15.06 -20.00
CA GLY A 63 7.04 14.42 -20.51
C GLY A 63 7.95 13.83 -19.43
N ASN A 64 7.50 13.77 -18.18
CA ASN A 64 8.28 13.25 -17.06
C ASN A 64 7.54 12.12 -16.32
N LEU A 65 8.30 11.11 -15.91
CA LEU A 65 7.81 10.04 -15.05
C LEU A 65 7.73 10.54 -13.60
N VAL A 66 6.51 10.74 -13.11
CA VAL A 66 6.24 11.18 -11.75
C VAL A 66 5.90 9.97 -10.89
N THR A 67 6.56 9.83 -9.74
CA THR A 67 6.28 8.77 -8.77
C THR A 67 5.61 9.37 -7.54
N SER A 68 4.41 8.89 -7.23
CA SER A 68 3.66 9.21 -6.01
C SER A 68 3.93 8.15 -4.94
N TYR A 69 3.92 8.56 -3.67
CA TYR A 69 3.96 7.65 -2.51
C TYR A 69 2.56 7.13 -2.12
N GLY A 70 1.65 7.08 -3.10
CA GLY A 70 0.28 6.63 -2.96
C GLY A 70 -0.32 6.31 -4.32
N ALA A 71 -1.62 6.05 -4.33
CA ALA A 71 -2.34 5.67 -5.54
C ALA A 71 -2.59 6.86 -6.46
N VAL A 72 -2.26 6.68 -7.75
CA VAL A 72 -2.71 7.56 -8.82
C VAL A 72 -4.11 7.11 -9.23
N ASN A 73 -5.10 7.98 -8.98
CA ASN A 73 -6.51 7.71 -9.27
C ASN A 73 -6.96 8.39 -10.57
N ASP A 74 -6.16 8.23 -11.62
CA ASP A 74 -6.52 8.64 -12.99
C ASP A 74 -6.57 7.39 -13.88
N PRO A 75 -7.74 7.03 -14.44
CA PRO A 75 -7.86 5.92 -15.38
C PRO A 75 -6.93 6.04 -16.61
N ALA A 76 -6.59 7.26 -17.02
CA ALA A 76 -5.72 7.51 -18.16
C ALA A 76 -4.22 7.37 -17.84
N ALA A 77 -3.83 7.31 -16.56
CA ALA A 77 -2.42 7.18 -16.16
C ALA A 77 -1.76 5.92 -16.73
N LEU A 78 -2.48 4.79 -16.73
CA LEU A 78 -1.97 3.55 -17.31
C LEU A 78 -1.71 3.68 -18.81
N GLN A 79 -2.58 4.38 -19.54
CA GLN A 79 -2.39 4.60 -20.97
C GLN A 79 -1.18 5.50 -21.21
N ARG A 80 -1.03 6.60 -20.46
CA ARG A 80 0.13 7.49 -20.58
C ARG A 80 1.46 6.78 -20.30
N LEU A 81 1.49 5.89 -19.30
CA LEU A 81 2.66 5.05 -19.02
C LEU A 81 2.95 4.07 -20.17
N ARG A 82 1.91 3.48 -20.79
CA ARG A 82 2.06 2.62 -21.97
C ARG A 82 2.62 3.40 -23.15
N ASP A 83 2.08 4.59 -23.41
CA ASP A 83 2.50 5.46 -24.51
C ASP A 83 3.94 5.96 -24.32
N ALA A 84 4.38 6.13 -23.07
CA ALA A 84 5.77 6.45 -22.72
C ALA A 84 6.74 5.25 -22.83
N GLY A 85 6.23 4.04 -23.11
CA GLY A 85 7.03 2.83 -23.26
C GLY A 85 7.45 2.18 -21.94
N GLU A 86 6.79 2.51 -20.82
CA GLU A 86 7.08 1.89 -19.53
C GLU A 86 6.63 0.43 -19.50
N VAL A 87 7.54 -0.46 -19.09
CA VAL A 87 7.27 -1.91 -19.04
C VAL A 87 6.94 -2.35 -17.62
N ARG A 88 7.65 -1.81 -16.61
CA ARG A 88 7.48 -2.18 -15.19
C ARG A 88 7.28 -0.93 -14.36
N ILE A 89 6.14 -0.86 -13.67
CA ILE A 89 5.76 0.30 -12.86
C ILE A 89 5.61 -0.05 -11.38
N TRP A 90 5.75 0.95 -10.52
CA TRP A 90 5.42 0.82 -9.10
C TRP A 90 3.92 0.80 -8.90
N VAL A 91 3.46 -0.15 -8.10
CA VAL A 91 2.05 -0.32 -7.75
C VAL A 91 1.88 -0.52 -6.25
N THR A 92 0.71 -0.16 -5.74
CA THR A 92 0.30 -0.42 -4.36
C THR A 92 -1.00 -1.25 -4.34
N PRO A 93 -1.13 -2.28 -3.49
CA PRO A 93 -2.35 -3.06 -3.36
C PRO A 93 -3.59 -2.24 -2.96
N LYS A 94 -4.75 -2.59 -3.52
CA LYS A 94 -6.06 -2.07 -3.09
C LYS A 94 -6.57 -2.86 -1.88
N ILE A 95 -5.91 -2.73 -0.73
CA ILE A 95 -6.34 -3.43 0.50
C ILE A 95 -7.49 -2.64 1.13
N PRO A 96 -8.70 -3.23 1.27
CA PRO A 96 -9.78 -2.60 2.00
C PRO A 96 -9.38 -2.45 3.47
N PHE A 97 -9.42 -1.22 4.00
CA PHE A 97 -9.05 -0.95 5.39
C PHE A 97 -9.96 -1.66 6.42
N LEU A 98 -11.10 -2.19 5.98
CA LEU A 98 -11.95 -3.06 6.77
C LEU A 98 -11.23 -4.31 7.30
N ILE A 99 -10.28 -4.88 6.54
CA ILE A 99 -9.52 -6.07 6.96
C ILE A 99 -8.65 -5.73 8.20
N PRO A 100 -7.80 -4.67 8.16
CA PRO A 100 -7.13 -4.17 9.35
C PRO A 100 -8.04 -3.85 10.52
N ILE A 101 -9.21 -3.22 10.28
CA ILE A 101 -10.15 -2.89 11.35
C ILE A 101 -10.65 -4.17 12.04
N LEU A 102 -11.02 -5.20 11.27
CA LEU A 102 -11.42 -6.49 11.81
C LEU A 102 -10.30 -7.14 12.61
N ALA A 103 -9.07 -7.13 12.09
CA ALA A 103 -7.90 -7.64 12.81
C ALA A 103 -7.66 -6.88 14.12
N GLY A 104 -7.76 -5.53 14.09
CA GLY A 104 -7.65 -4.66 15.26
C GLY A 104 -8.73 -4.91 16.29
N PHE A 105 -9.95 -5.16 15.84
CA PHE A 105 -11.07 -5.52 16.70
C PHE A 105 -10.82 -6.85 17.41
N LEU A 106 -10.49 -7.90 16.66
CA LEU A 106 -10.19 -9.22 17.22
C LEU A 106 -9.01 -9.17 18.20
N PHE A 107 -7.95 -8.45 17.84
CA PHE A 107 -6.80 -8.21 18.70
C PHE A 107 -7.23 -7.58 20.03
N MET A 108 -8.00 -6.48 19.97
CA MET A 108 -8.47 -5.77 21.17
C MET A 108 -9.44 -6.58 22.02
N VAL A 109 -10.28 -7.42 21.42
CA VAL A 109 -11.22 -8.29 22.16
C VAL A 109 -10.50 -9.44 22.86
N ILE A 110 -9.50 -10.05 22.21
CA ILE A 110 -8.82 -11.25 22.73
C ILE A 110 -7.68 -10.87 23.70
N ILE A 111 -6.85 -9.90 23.32
CA ILE A 111 -5.64 -9.52 24.07
C ILE A 111 -5.94 -8.35 25.02
N GLY A 112 -6.98 -7.57 24.75
CA GLY A 112 -7.25 -6.32 25.47
C GLY A 112 -6.40 -5.17 24.92
N ASN A 113 -6.22 -4.14 25.73
CA ASN A 113 -5.42 -2.96 25.35
C ASN A 113 -4.02 -3.01 25.99
N PRO A 114 -2.98 -3.48 25.29
CA PRO A 114 -1.62 -3.45 25.80
C PRO A 114 -1.06 -2.03 25.95
N LEU A 115 -1.65 -1.00 25.32
CA LEU A 115 -1.22 0.41 25.50
C LEU A 115 -1.55 0.97 26.88
N PHE A 116 -2.36 0.27 27.70
CA PHE A 116 -2.52 0.62 29.11
C PHE A 116 -1.34 0.17 29.98
N ILE A 117 -0.47 -0.70 29.46
CA ILE A 117 0.72 -1.20 30.17
C ILE A 117 1.92 -0.26 29.97
N LEU A 118 1.83 0.70 29.02
CA LEU A 118 2.81 1.76 28.78
C LEU A 118 2.47 3.04 29.55
#